data_AF-A0A7C4FKA0-F1
#
_entry.id   AF-A0A7C4FKA0-F1
#
_cell.length_a   1.000
_cell.length_b   1.000
_cell.length_c   1.000
_cell.angle_alpha   90.00
_cell.angle_beta   90.00
_cell.angle_gamma   90.00
#
_symmetry.space_group_name_H-M   'P 1'
#
loop_
_entity.id
_entity.type
_entity.pdbx_description
1 polymer ?
#
loop_
_entity_poly.entity_id
_entity_poly.type
_entity_poly.pdbx_seq_one_letter_code
_entity_poly.pdbx_strand_id
1 'polypeptide(L)' 'MVIAKLVAVRSGCNSRPTGAVIVKDKRILATGYNGPMPGAWHCTDKGPTYCFRREKGIPD' A
#
# COMPACT_ATOMS: atom_id res chain seq x y z
N MET A 1 -16.43 -3.95 3.35
CA MET A 1 -15.10 -3.48 2.90
C MET A 1 -14.13 -3.09 4.05
N VAL A 2 -14.48 -3.32 5.33
CA VAL A 2 -13.63 -2.92 6.48
C VAL A 2 -12.26 -3.60 6.44
N ILE A 3 -12.21 -4.90 6.11
CA ILE A 3 -10.95 -5.66 6.10
C ILE A 3 -9.95 -5.09 5.10
N ALA A 4 -10.39 -4.69 3.90
CA ALA A 4 -9.51 -4.06 2.91
C ALA A 4 -8.90 -2.75 3.44
N LYS A 5 -9.69 -1.93 4.16
CA LYS A 5 -9.18 -0.71 4.82
C LYS A 5 -8.20 -1.03 5.94
N LEU A 6 -8.46 -2.07 6.74
CA LEU A 6 -7.54 -2.51 7.80
C LEU A 6 -6.20 -2.97 7.23
N VAL A 7 -6.23 -3.75 6.14
CA VAL A 7 -5.01 -4.18 5.43
C VAL A 7 -4.24 -2.97 4.89
N ALA A 8 -4.93 -1.94 4.38
CA ALA A 8 -4.31 -0.72 3.87
C ALA A 8 -3.49 0.07 4.92
N VAL A 9 -3.81 -0.07 6.22
CA VAL A 9 -3.07 0.60 7.33
C VAL A 9 -1.61 0.12 7.40
N ARG A 10 -1.29 -1.06 6.84
CA ARG A 10 0.08 -1.58 6.76
C ARG A 10 0.89 -0.99 5.60
N SER A 11 0.28 -0.18 4.73
CA SER A 11 0.97 0.44 3.60
C SER A 11 2.01 1.46 4.05
N GLY A 12 3.23 1.35 3.52
CA GLY A 12 4.28 2.36 3.68
C GLY A 12 4.22 3.49 2.63
N CYS A 13 3.05 3.73 2.03
CA CYS A 13 2.83 4.79 1.05
C CYS A 13 2.17 6.03 1.68
N ASN A 14 2.85 7.18 1.64
CA ASN A 14 2.32 8.44 2.19
C ASN A 14 1.21 9.08 1.33
N SER A 15 1.08 8.69 0.06
CA SER A 15 0.14 9.33 -0.89
C SER A 15 -1.17 8.55 -1.00
N ARG A 16 -1.07 7.22 -1.16
CA ARG A 16 -2.22 6.35 -1.47
C ARG A 16 -2.08 5.04 -0.70
N PRO A 17 -2.53 4.97 0.55
CA PRO A 17 -2.57 3.70 1.28
C PRO A 17 -3.68 2.83 0.68
N THR A 18 -3.29 1.75 0.00
CA THR A 18 -4.19 0.83 -0.70
C THR A 18 -4.14 -0.53 -0.05
N GLY A 19 -5.31 -1.13 0.17
CA GLY A 19 -5.46 -2.50 0.64
C GLY A 19 -6.41 -3.29 -0.26
N ALA A 20 -6.13 -4.58 -0.43
CA ALA A 20 -6.85 -5.50 -1.27
C ALA A 20 -7.11 -6.81 -0.51
N VAL A 21 -8.25 -7.44 -0.82
CA VAL A 21 -8.67 -8.73 -0.26
C VAL A 21 -9.25 -9.57 -1.39
N ILE A 22 -8.75 -10.79 -1.57
CA ILE A 22 -9.28 -11.76 -2.51
C ILE A 22 -10.18 -12.73 -1.75
N VAL A 23 -11.43 -12.87 -2.19
CA VAL A 23 -12.46 -13.68 -1.52
C VAL A 23 -13.00 -14.71 -2.50
N LYS A 24 -13.17 -15.94 -2.02
CA LYS A 24 -13.87 -17.03 -2.73
C LYS A 24 -14.80 -17.73 -1.75
N ASP A 25 -16.04 -17.98 -2.14
CA ASP A 25 -17.04 -18.67 -1.30
C ASP A 25 -17.17 -18.06 0.09
N LYS A 26 -17.18 -16.72 0.16
CA LYS A 26 -17.22 -15.91 1.40
C LYS A 26 -16.02 -16.13 2.36
N ARG A 27 -14.95 -16.78 1.90
CA ARG A 27 -13.70 -16.95 2.65
C ARG A 27 -12.59 -16.12 2.03
N ILE A 28 -11.78 -15.49 2.88
CA ILE A 28 -10.61 -14.73 2.46
C ILE A 28 -9.52 -15.73 2.07
N LEU A 29 -9.02 -15.62 0.84
CA LEU A 29 -7.91 -16.44 0.35
C LEU A 29 -6.57 -15.72 0.49
N ALA A 30 -6.56 -14.43 0.23
CA ALA A 30 -5.35 -13.61 0.28
C ALA A 30 -5.69 -12.16 0.60
N THR A 31 -4.70 -11.45 1.13
CA THR A 31 -4.74 -10.02 1.39
C THR A 31 -3.45 -9.37 0.92
N GLY A 32 -3.48 -8.09 0.58
CA GLY A 32 -2.27 -7.34 0.25
C GLY A 32 -2.46 -5.84 0.38
N TYR A 33 -1.36 -5.13 0.53
CA TYR A 33 -1.31 -3.67 0.49
C TYR A 33 -0.20 -3.24 -0.48
N ASN A 34 -0.23 -1.99 -0.91
CA ASN A 34 0.83 -1.47 -1.78
C ASN A 34 2.12 -1.20 -1.00
N GLY A 35 3.23 -1.70 -1.52
CA GLY A 35 4.56 -1.52 -0.94
C GLY A 35 5.66 -1.81 -1.97
N PRO A 36 6.91 -1.47 -1.65
CA PRO A 36 8.06 -1.82 -2.47
C PRO A 36 8.34 -3.33 -2.41
N MET A 37 9.21 -3.80 -3.30
CA MET A 37 9.73 -5.17 -3.25
C MET A 37 10.51 -5.44 -1.94
N PRO A 38 10.63 -6.71 -1.50
CA PRO A 38 11.40 -7.05 -0.31
C PRO A 38 12.83 -6.48 -0.36
N GLY A 39 13.27 -5.88 0.74
CA GLY A 39 14.60 -5.27 0.87
C GLY A 39 14.72 -3.85 0.33
N ALA A 40 13.70 -3.31 -0.35
CA ALA A 40 13.66 -1.90 -0.73
C ALA A 40 12.97 -1.04 0.35
N TRP A 41 13.33 0.24 0.37
CA TRP A 41 12.80 1.22 1.33
C TRP A 41 11.36 1.62 0.99
N HIS A 42 10.55 1.88 2.02
CA HIS A 42 9.21 2.44 1.93
C HIS A 42 9.25 3.97 1.84
N CYS A 43 8.21 4.59 1.27
CA CYS A 43 8.12 6.05 1.23
C CYS A 43 8.17 6.67 2.62
N THR A 44 7.59 5.98 3.62
CA THR A 44 7.66 6.35 5.04
C THR A 44 9.08 6.42 5.59
N ASP A 45 10.00 5.58 5.11
CA ASP A 45 11.39 5.52 5.59
C ASP A 45 12.18 6.76 5.16
N LYS A 46 11.79 7.38 4.03
CA LYS A 46 12.38 8.64 3.55
C LYS A 46 11.72 9.90 4.14
N GLY A 47 10.64 9.75 4.91
CA GLY A 47 9.97 10.84 5.61
C GLY A 47 8.49 11.02 5.23
N PRO A 48 7.74 11.81 6.02
CA PRO A 48 6.28 11.89 5.94
C PRO A 48 5.75 12.58 4.68
N THR A 49 6.53 13.47 4.06
CA THR A 49 6.14 14.21 2.85
C THR A 49 6.66 13.56 1.56
N TYR A 50 7.55 12.57 1.69
CA TYR A 50 8.20 11.92 0.57
C TYR A 50 7.21 11.05 -0.24
N CYS A 51 7.32 11.12 -1.57
CA CYS A 51 6.60 10.23 -2.48
C CYS A 51 7.43 9.94 -3.73
N PHE A 52 7.75 8.66 -3.96
CA PHE A 52 8.56 8.23 -5.10
C PHE A 52 7.96 8.60 -6.46
N ARG A 53 6.64 8.51 -6.61
CA ARG A 53 5.95 8.88 -7.86
C ARG A 53 6.13 10.36 -8.21
N ARG A 54 5.97 11.24 -7.21
CA ARG A 54 6.15 12.69 -7.38
C ARG A 54 7.60 13.05 -7.68
N GLU A 55 8.56 12.40 -7.02
CA GLU A 55 9.99 12.56 -7.34
C GLU A 55 10.29 12.21 -8.81
N LYS A 56 9.61 11.20 -9.35
CA LYS A 56 9.75 10.77 -10.75
C LYS A 56 8.88 11.55 -11.74
N GLY A 57 8.14 12.58 -11.29
CA GLY A 57 7.25 13.36 -12.15
C GLY A 57 6.08 12.55 -12.74
N ILE A 58 5.71 11.43 -12.10
CA ILE A 58 4.61 10.58 -12.58
C ILE A 58 3.28 11.21 -12.15
N PRO A 59 2.34 11.46 -13.09
CA PRO A 59 1.06 12.07 -12.77
C PRO A 59 0.25 11.20 -11.80
N ASP A 60 -0.62 11.87 -11.05
CA ASP A 60 -1.50 11.25 -10.06
C ASP A 60 -2.65 10.48 -10.73
#